data_AF-A0A6B2UK46-F1
#
_entry.id   AF-A0A6B2UK46-F1
#
_cell.length_a   1.000
_cell.length_b   1.000
_cell.length_c   1.000
_cell.angle_alpha   90.00
_cell.angle_beta   90.00
_cell.angle_gamma   90.00
#
_symmetry.space_group_name_H-M   'P 1'
#
loop_
_entity.id
_entity.type
_entity.pdbx_description
1 polymer ?
#
loop_
_entity_poly.entity_id
_entity_poly.type
_entity_poly.pdbx_seq_one_letter_code
_entity_poly.pdbx_strand_id
1 'polypeptide(L)'
;QPGLGVMAALGGLLAAINDRPGSRRTAGLRLGAPALAGTCGLLLGSGATALLPHSAQPFLLPLVLTVLGLLAGAVSALGPVASGIGTQILVTTAIGAGMPLPEPGWQRALAFLAGAAWLLALRLLLPSPDDGARHPYRLGTERAAVASVYTAIAALLDATGTPAAPARRAALTAALDQAQDALLGPRLLRL
;
A
#
# COMPACT_ATOMS: atom_id res chain seq x y z
N GLN A 1 -13.79 -24.02 8.12
CA GLN A 1 -14.13 -23.10 7.01
C GLN A 1 -13.32 -21.83 7.18
N PRO A 2 -12.83 -21.17 6.11
CA PRO A 2 -12.15 -19.88 6.26
C PRO A 2 -13.16 -18.85 6.79
N GLY A 3 -13.03 -18.51 8.07
CA GLY A 3 -13.89 -17.55 8.76
C GLY A 3 -13.32 -16.12 8.73
N LEU A 4 -13.96 -15.21 9.45
CA LEU A 4 -13.57 -13.80 9.57
C LEU A 4 -12.10 -13.60 9.99
N GLY A 5 -11.50 -14.56 10.69
CA GLY A 5 -10.07 -14.54 11.04
C GLY A 5 -9.13 -14.46 9.84
N VAL A 6 -9.50 -15.04 8.68
CA VAL A 6 -8.70 -14.93 7.45
C VAL A 6 -8.72 -13.51 6.91
N MET A 7 -9.87 -12.83 6.95
CA MET A 7 -9.99 -11.43 6.52
C MET A 7 -9.19 -10.51 7.43
N ALA A 8 -9.24 -10.73 8.75
CA ALA A 8 -8.42 -9.99 9.70
C ALA A 8 -6.92 -10.22 9.47
N ALA A 9 -6.51 -11.47 9.23
CA ALA A 9 -5.12 -11.78 8.91
C ALA A 9 -4.65 -11.11 7.60
N LEU A 10 -5.50 -11.08 6.56
CA LEU A 10 -5.20 -10.37 5.30
C LEU A 10 -5.09 -8.87 5.50
N GLY A 11 -5.98 -8.27 6.31
CA GLY A 11 -5.92 -6.86 6.68
C GLY A 11 -4.61 -6.50 7.36
N GLY A 12 -4.19 -7.33 8.33
CA GLY A 12 -2.90 -7.20 8.97
C GLY A 12 -1.75 -7.35 7.97
N LEU A 13 -1.69 -8.46 7.24
CA LEU A 13 -0.60 -8.72 6.28
C LEU A 13 -0.40 -7.56 5.29
N LEU A 14 -1.50 -7.04 4.73
CA LEU A 14 -1.44 -5.97 3.76
C LEU A 14 -1.06 -4.62 4.39
N ALA A 15 -1.49 -4.35 5.62
CA ALA A 15 -1.01 -3.19 6.36
C ALA A 15 0.49 -3.30 6.67
N ALA A 16 0.99 -4.49 7.05
CA ALA A 16 2.41 -4.73 7.27
C ALA A 16 3.25 -4.52 6.01
N ILE A 17 2.76 -4.98 4.84
CA ILE A 17 3.45 -4.77 3.55
C ILE A 17 3.54 -3.27 3.19
N ASN A 18 2.53 -2.49 3.55
CA ASN A 18 2.51 -1.04 3.34
C ASN A 18 3.30 -0.27 4.41
N ASP A 19 3.81 -0.94 5.44
CA ASP A 19 4.56 -0.30 6.52
C ASP A 19 5.99 0.03 6.08
N ARG A 20 6.18 1.26 5.58
CA ARG A 20 7.50 1.80 5.22
C ARG A 20 8.11 2.61 6.38
N PRO A 21 9.44 2.53 6.59
CA PRO A 21 10.13 3.36 7.59
C PRO A 21 9.96 4.85 7.29
N GLY A 22 9.67 5.64 8.32
CA GLY A 22 9.37 7.07 8.18
C GLY A 22 8.69 7.66 9.43
N SER A 23 8.51 8.98 9.45
CA SER A 23 7.95 9.69 10.61
C SER A 23 6.54 9.20 11.00
N ARG A 24 6.20 9.22 12.29
CA ARG A 24 4.86 8.85 12.79
C ARG A 24 3.71 9.62 12.12
N ARG A 25 3.95 10.87 11.69
CA ARG A 25 2.92 11.68 11.00
C ARG A 25 2.62 11.19 9.59
N THR A 26 3.64 10.72 8.88
CA THR A 26 3.46 10.17 7.52
C THR A 26 2.97 8.72 7.56
N ALA A 27 3.19 8.01 8.67
CA ALA A 27 2.68 6.66 8.90
C ALA A 27 1.15 6.55 8.77
N GLY A 28 0.40 7.47 9.39
CA GLY A 28 -1.06 7.42 9.39
C GLY A 28 -1.69 7.50 8.00
N LEU A 29 -1.22 8.43 7.17
CA LEU A 29 -1.67 8.55 5.77
C LEU A 29 -1.20 7.38 4.90
N ARG A 30 0.03 6.90 5.11
CA ARG A 30 0.62 5.80 4.32
C ARG A 30 0.02 4.43 4.61
N LEU A 31 -0.39 4.18 5.86
CA LEU A 31 -1.00 2.92 6.26
C LEU A 31 -2.53 2.99 6.19
N GLY A 32 -3.11 4.08 6.68
CA GLY A 32 -4.55 4.25 6.77
C GLY A 32 -5.20 4.40 5.41
N ALA A 33 -4.61 5.16 4.48
CA ALA A 33 -5.23 5.36 3.17
C ALA A 33 -5.30 4.06 2.36
N PRO A 34 -4.24 3.25 2.22
CA PRO A 34 -4.35 1.93 1.58
C PRO A 34 -5.28 0.99 2.33
N ALA A 35 -5.30 1.00 3.67
CA ALA A 35 -6.21 0.15 4.44
C ALA A 35 -7.69 0.47 4.17
N LEU A 36 -8.06 1.76 4.14
CA LEU A 36 -9.41 2.21 3.78
C LEU A 36 -9.73 1.86 2.32
N ALA A 37 -8.77 2.09 1.42
CA ALA A 37 -8.91 1.76 0.01
C ALA A 37 -9.13 0.25 -0.20
N GLY A 38 -8.41 -0.59 0.53
CA GLY A 38 -8.60 -2.04 0.53
C GLY A 38 -9.96 -2.46 1.09
N THR A 39 -10.48 -1.75 2.08
CA THR A 39 -11.84 -1.99 2.60
C THR A 39 -12.89 -1.66 1.54
N CYS A 40 -12.73 -0.53 0.83
CA CYS A 40 -13.58 -0.16 -0.30
C CYS A 40 -13.50 -1.18 -1.45
N GLY A 41 -12.29 -1.62 -1.82
CA GLY A 41 -12.12 -2.64 -2.86
C GLY A 41 -12.83 -3.94 -2.51
N LEU A 42 -12.73 -4.38 -1.26
CA LEU A 42 -13.42 -5.59 -0.80
C LEU A 42 -14.94 -5.47 -0.89
N LEU A 43 -15.50 -4.32 -0.52
CA LEU A 43 -16.93 -4.03 -0.68
C LEU A 43 -17.35 -3.96 -2.15
N LEU A 44 -16.55 -3.35 -3.02
CA LEU A 44 -16.81 -3.29 -4.46
C LEU A 44 -16.82 -4.69 -5.09
N GLY A 45 -15.86 -5.54 -4.73
CA GLY A 45 -15.79 -6.92 -5.22
C GLY A 45 -16.99 -7.76 -4.79
N SER A 46 -17.37 -7.67 -3.50
CA SER A 46 -18.53 -8.39 -2.98
C SER A 46 -19.87 -7.81 -3.47
N GLY A 47 -19.94 -6.50 -3.72
CA GLY A 47 -21.11 -5.85 -4.30
C GLY A 47 -21.28 -6.20 -5.78
N ALA A 48 -20.19 -6.25 -6.55
CA ALA A 48 -20.21 -6.61 -7.95
C ALA A 48 -20.78 -8.03 -8.17
N THR A 49 -20.41 -8.99 -7.33
CA THR A 49 -20.97 -10.35 -7.40
C THR A 49 -22.42 -10.44 -6.97
N ALA A 50 -22.86 -9.61 -6.01
CA ALA A 50 -24.25 -9.56 -5.57
C ALA A 50 -25.19 -8.89 -6.59
N LEU A 51 -24.69 -7.90 -7.34
CA LEU A 51 -25.48 -7.09 -8.29
C LEU A 51 -25.47 -7.65 -9.72
N LEU A 52 -24.43 -8.41 -10.12
CA LEU A 52 -24.35 -8.95 -11.47
C LEU A 52 -25.14 -10.26 -11.63
N PRO A 53 -25.87 -10.41 -12.76
CA PRO A 53 -26.45 -11.69 -13.15
C PRO A 53 -25.39 -12.78 -13.24
N HIS A 54 -25.63 -13.93 -12.60
CA HIS A 54 -24.70 -15.07 -12.55
C HIS A 54 -24.20 -15.52 -13.93
N SER A 55 -25.01 -15.40 -14.98
CA SER A 55 -24.65 -15.74 -16.35
C SER A 55 -23.63 -14.78 -16.99
N ALA A 56 -23.55 -13.53 -16.53
CA ALA A 56 -22.69 -12.50 -17.09
C ALA A 56 -21.43 -12.21 -16.24
N GLN A 57 -21.37 -12.75 -15.02
CA GLN A 57 -20.24 -12.63 -14.11
C GLN A 57 -18.88 -13.01 -14.75
N PRO A 58 -18.74 -14.10 -15.53
CA PRO A 58 -17.46 -14.50 -16.11
C PRO A 58 -16.82 -13.45 -17.05
N PHE A 59 -17.63 -12.58 -17.64
CA PHE A 59 -17.17 -11.56 -18.59
C PHE A 59 -17.09 -10.17 -17.95
N LEU A 60 -18.07 -9.82 -17.13
CA LEU A 60 -18.15 -8.50 -16.51
C LEU A 60 -17.15 -8.30 -15.36
N LEU A 61 -16.85 -9.34 -14.56
CA LEU A 61 -15.88 -9.23 -13.47
C LEU A 61 -14.46 -8.93 -13.98
N PRO A 62 -13.91 -9.65 -14.97
CA PRO A 62 -12.64 -9.28 -15.59
C PRO A 62 -12.66 -7.88 -16.19
N LEU A 63 -13.76 -7.46 -16.81
CA LEU A 63 -13.89 -6.12 -17.38
C LEU A 63 -13.79 -5.04 -16.29
N VAL A 64 -14.53 -5.20 -15.18
CA VAL A 64 -14.48 -4.29 -14.03
C VAL A 64 -13.06 -4.24 -13.44
N LEU A 65 -12.43 -5.39 -13.23
CA LEU A 65 -11.05 -5.47 -12.74
C LEU A 65 -10.06 -4.83 -13.71
N THR A 66 -10.29 -4.94 -15.02
CA THR A 66 -9.44 -4.31 -16.04
C THR A 66 -9.55 -2.79 -15.99
N VAL A 67 -10.77 -2.26 -15.90
CA VAL A 67 -11.00 -0.82 -15.77
C VAL A 67 -10.39 -0.28 -14.47
N LEU A 68 -10.61 -0.96 -13.34
CA LEU A 68 -9.95 -0.63 -12.08
C LEU A 68 -8.43 -0.72 -12.18
N GLY A 69 -7.92 -1.72 -12.91
CA GLY A 69 -6.52 -1.91 -13.28
C GLY A 69 -5.92 -0.67 -13.92
N LEU A 70 -6.57 -0.19 -14.96
CA LEU A 70 -6.17 0.99 -15.72
C LEU A 70 -6.22 2.26 -14.86
N LEU A 71 -7.28 2.44 -14.07
CA LEU A 71 -7.42 3.60 -13.19
C LEU A 71 -6.35 3.59 -12.09
N ALA A 72 -6.10 2.45 -11.45
CA ALA A 72 -5.04 2.31 -10.46
C ALA A 72 -3.65 2.53 -11.06
N GLY A 73 -3.41 2.06 -12.29
CA GLY A 73 -2.19 2.34 -13.04
C GLY A 73 -2.00 3.83 -13.32
N ALA A 74 -3.05 4.52 -13.77
CA ALA A 74 -3.02 5.96 -13.98
C ALA A 74 -2.77 6.74 -12.68
N VAL A 75 -3.41 6.32 -11.59
CA VAL A 75 -3.26 6.96 -10.26
C VAL A 75 -1.87 6.69 -9.66
N SER A 76 -1.20 5.59 -10.03
CA SER A 76 0.14 5.25 -9.52
C SER A 76 1.21 6.28 -9.89
N ALA A 77 1.00 7.08 -10.94
CA ALA A 77 1.93 8.14 -11.34
C ALA A 77 1.97 9.34 -10.35
N LEU A 78 0.98 9.47 -9.46
CA LEU A 78 0.89 10.56 -8.47
C LEU A 78 1.77 10.35 -7.24
N GLY A 79 2.48 9.21 -7.16
CA GLY A 79 3.48 8.93 -6.12
C GLY A 79 3.19 7.67 -5.30
N PRO A 80 4.05 7.38 -4.32
CA PRO A 80 4.06 6.07 -3.65
C PRO A 80 2.76 5.72 -2.92
N VAL A 81 2.11 6.71 -2.31
CA VAL A 81 0.84 6.52 -1.59
C VAL A 81 -0.30 6.21 -2.56
N ALA A 82 -0.34 6.91 -3.69
CA ALA A 82 -1.36 6.73 -4.72
C ALA A 82 -1.23 5.34 -5.37
N SER A 83 0.00 4.88 -5.59
CA SER A 83 0.27 3.51 -6.03
C SER A 83 -0.20 2.47 -5.02
N GLY A 84 0.12 2.64 -3.73
CA GLY A 84 -0.33 1.75 -2.67
C GLY A 84 -1.86 1.64 -2.59
N ILE A 85 -2.58 2.76 -2.70
CA ILE A 85 -4.05 2.80 -2.78
C ILE A 85 -4.56 1.98 -3.97
N GLY A 86 -3.99 2.19 -5.16
CA GLY A 86 -4.40 1.50 -6.38
C GLY A 86 -4.24 -0.02 -6.28
N THR A 87 -3.08 -0.49 -5.80
CA THR A 87 -2.84 -1.92 -5.57
C THR A 87 -3.81 -2.49 -4.54
N GLN A 88 -4.08 -1.76 -3.46
CA GLN A 88 -4.96 -2.22 -2.39
C GLN A 88 -6.39 -2.40 -2.88
N ILE A 89 -6.92 -1.44 -3.64
CA ILE A 89 -8.26 -1.54 -4.23
C ILE A 89 -8.33 -2.76 -5.16
N LEU A 90 -7.38 -2.91 -6.08
CA LEU A 90 -7.37 -4.01 -7.04
C LEU A 90 -7.36 -5.38 -6.37
N VAL A 91 -6.38 -5.61 -5.49
CA VAL A 91 -6.18 -6.90 -4.82
C VAL A 91 -7.40 -7.27 -3.99
N THR A 92 -7.90 -6.32 -3.20
CA THR A 92 -9.06 -6.57 -2.33
C THR A 92 -10.37 -6.70 -3.10
N THR A 93 -10.53 -6.03 -4.24
CA THR A 93 -11.67 -6.22 -5.15
C THR A 93 -11.67 -7.64 -5.72
N ALA A 94 -10.52 -8.12 -6.18
CA ALA A 94 -10.38 -9.49 -6.65
C ALA A 94 -10.70 -10.52 -5.55
N ILE A 95 -10.22 -10.30 -4.32
CA ILE A 95 -10.54 -11.15 -3.16
C ILE A 95 -12.04 -11.08 -2.81
N GLY A 96 -12.63 -9.88 -2.83
CA GLY A 96 -14.04 -9.65 -2.54
C GLY A 96 -14.97 -10.37 -3.51
N ALA A 97 -14.59 -10.42 -4.79
CA ALA A 97 -15.32 -11.08 -5.86
C ALA A 97 -15.06 -12.60 -5.95
N GLY A 98 -13.81 -13.04 -5.75
CA GLY A 98 -13.40 -14.42 -6.01
C GLY A 98 -13.50 -15.37 -4.82
N MET A 99 -13.63 -14.84 -3.60
CA MET A 99 -13.61 -15.68 -2.39
C MET A 99 -15.05 -15.90 -1.87
N PRO A 100 -15.59 -17.14 -1.98
CA PRO A 100 -16.91 -17.47 -1.45
C PRO A 100 -16.81 -17.66 0.07
N LEU A 101 -17.17 -16.63 0.83
CA LEU A 101 -17.39 -16.75 2.27
C LEU A 101 -18.90 -16.75 2.54
N PRO A 102 -19.36 -17.50 3.55
CA PRO A 102 -20.76 -17.47 3.97
C PRO A 102 -21.15 -16.12 4.57
N GLU A 103 -20.17 -15.36 5.07
CA GLU A 103 -20.42 -14.07 5.72
C GLU A 103 -20.71 -12.96 4.72
N PRO A 104 -21.61 -12.01 5.06
CA PRO A 104 -21.92 -10.89 4.19
C PRO A 104 -20.70 -9.99 3.99
N GLY A 105 -20.61 -9.36 2.80
CA GLY A 105 -19.45 -8.57 2.38
C GLY A 105 -19.02 -7.47 3.37
N TRP A 106 -19.98 -6.86 4.08
CA TRP A 106 -19.70 -5.84 5.08
C TRP A 106 -18.97 -6.40 6.31
N GLN A 107 -19.27 -7.62 6.76
CA GLN A 107 -18.56 -8.25 7.88
C GLN A 107 -17.12 -8.59 7.50
N ARG A 108 -16.91 -9.06 6.27
CA ARG A 108 -15.57 -9.30 5.72
C ARG A 108 -14.74 -8.01 5.68
N ALA A 109 -15.36 -6.91 5.26
CA ALA A 109 -14.73 -5.60 5.22
C ALA A 109 -14.38 -5.09 6.62
N LEU A 110 -15.26 -5.25 7.60
CA LEU A 110 -14.97 -4.89 8.99
C LEU A 110 -13.85 -5.74 9.59
N ALA A 111 -13.83 -7.05 9.34
CA ALA A 111 -12.76 -7.93 9.80
C ALA A 111 -11.41 -7.56 9.19
N PHE A 112 -11.39 -7.27 7.88
CA PHE A 112 -10.22 -6.75 7.18
C PHE A 112 -9.72 -5.43 7.80
N LEU A 113 -10.62 -4.46 7.99
CA LEU A 113 -10.30 -3.18 8.57
C LEU A 113 -9.78 -3.31 10.01
N ALA A 114 -10.35 -4.22 10.82
CA ALA A 114 -9.89 -4.50 12.16
C ALA A 114 -8.46 -5.05 12.19
N GLY A 115 -8.12 -5.96 11.28
CA GLY A 115 -6.76 -6.48 11.13
C GLY A 115 -5.74 -5.40 10.75
N ALA A 116 -6.10 -4.53 9.80
CA ALA A 116 -5.26 -3.41 9.40
C ALA A 116 -5.12 -2.37 10.53
N ALA A 117 -6.21 -2.05 11.21
CA ALA A 117 -6.25 -1.11 12.34
C ALA A 117 -5.42 -1.62 13.53
N TRP A 118 -5.40 -2.93 13.76
CA TRP A 118 -4.60 -3.53 14.82
C TRP A 118 -3.10 -3.27 14.61
N LEU A 119 -2.58 -3.47 13.40
CA LEU A 119 -1.18 -3.15 13.12
C LEU A 119 -0.89 -1.65 13.17
N LEU A 120 -1.82 -0.82 12.70
CA LEU A 120 -1.68 0.63 12.84
C LEU A 120 -1.61 1.03 14.31
N ALA A 121 -2.45 0.45 15.18
CA ALA A 121 -2.42 0.66 16.61
C ALA A 121 -1.10 0.20 17.22
N LEU A 122 -0.62 -1.00 16.86
CA LEU A 122 0.67 -1.51 17.32
C LEU A 122 1.82 -0.58 16.91
N ARG A 123 1.85 -0.11 15.66
CA ARG A 123 2.86 0.84 15.19
C ARG A 123 2.84 2.17 15.95
N LEU A 124 1.65 2.65 16.30
CA LEU A 124 1.50 3.91 17.05
C LEU A 124 1.86 3.75 18.54
N LEU A 125 1.55 2.59 19.14
CA LEU A 125 1.85 2.31 20.55
C LEU A 125 3.32 1.93 20.78
N LEU A 126 3.93 1.20 19.85
CA LEU A 126 5.33 0.79 19.96
C LEU A 126 6.26 2.00 19.73
N PRO A 127 7.29 2.21 20.57
CA PRO A 127 8.32 3.21 20.31
C PRO A 127 9.04 2.89 19.00
N SER A 128 9.00 3.82 18.04
CA SER A 128 9.81 3.69 16.82
C SER A 128 11.22 4.21 17.14
N PRO A 129 12.29 3.47 16.81
CA PRO A 129 13.67 3.90 17.09
C PRO A 129 14.04 5.25 16.44
N ASP A 130 13.28 5.69 15.42
CA ASP A 130 13.49 6.96 14.70
C ASP A 130 12.78 8.18 15.30
N ASP A 131 12.18 8.07 16.50
CA ASP A 131 11.53 9.20 17.19
C ASP A 131 12.49 10.35 17.58
N GLY A 132 13.79 10.20 17.30
CA GLY A 132 14.86 11.14 17.69
C GLY A 132 15.18 12.31 16.75
N ALA A 133 14.72 12.35 15.50
CA ALA A 133 15.18 13.39 14.55
C ALA A 133 14.26 14.62 14.48
N ARG A 134 14.01 15.25 15.64
CA ARG A 134 13.48 16.62 15.72
C ARG A 134 14.63 17.60 15.48
N HIS A 135 15.18 17.66 14.25
CA HIS A 135 16.33 18.52 13.94
C HIS A 135 16.12 19.48 12.76
N PRO A 136 16.65 20.71 12.81
CA PRO A 136 16.37 21.78 11.85
C PRO A 136 17.18 21.67 10.55
N TYR A 137 17.78 20.52 10.25
CA TYR A 137 18.63 20.33 9.08
C TYR A 137 17.84 19.79 7.88
N ARG A 138 16.93 20.61 7.36
CA ARG A 138 16.21 20.36 6.09
C ARG A 138 17.15 20.06 4.91
N LEU A 139 18.33 20.68 4.90
CA LEU A 139 19.38 20.45 3.89
C LEU A 139 20.13 19.12 4.11
N GLY A 140 20.17 18.61 5.35
CA GLY A 140 20.76 17.31 5.67
C GLY A 140 19.89 16.17 5.18
N THR A 141 18.56 16.31 5.28
CA THR A 141 17.61 15.31 4.78
C THR A 141 17.59 15.22 3.26
N GLU A 142 17.67 16.35 2.54
CA GLU A 142 17.73 16.34 1.07
C GLU A 142 19.04 15.72 0.56
N ARG A 143 20.18 16.09 1.14
CA ARG A 143 21.48 15.49 0.79
C ARG A 143 21.56 14.01 1.17
N ALA A 144 21.00 13.61 2.31
CA ALA A 144 20.94 12.21 2.71
C ALA A 144 20.05 11.39 1.77
N ALA A 145 18.92 11.93 1.32
CA ALA A 145 18.06 11.27 0.34
C ALA A 145 18.78 11.08 -1.01
N VAL A 146 19.45 12.11 -1.52
CA VAL A 146 20.25 12.00 -2.75
C VAL A 146 21.40 10.99 -2.58
N ALA A 147 22.12 11.05 -1.46
CA ALA A 147 23.20 10.10 -1.15
C ALA A 147 22.70 8.65 -1.08
N SER A 148 21.51 8.41 -0.52
CA SER A 148 20.90 7.07 -0.48
C SER A 148 20.57 6.53 -1.86
N VAL A 149 20.12 7.38 -2.79
CA VAL A 149 19.86 6.99 -4.19
C VAL A 149 21.17 6.60 -4.87
N TYR A 150 22.21 7.42 -4.76
CA TYR A 150 23.52 7.08 -5.34
C TYR A 150 24.12 5.81 -4.72
N THR A 151 23.95 5.61 -3.42
CA THR A 151 24.39 4.38 -2.73
C THR A 151 23.63 3.16 -3.26
N ALA A 152 22.33 3.27 -3.48
CA ALA A 152 21.52 2.18 -4.04
C ALA A 152 21.87 1.89 -5.51
N ILE A 153 22.20 2.91 -6.30
CA ILE A 153 22.71 2.73 -7.67
C ILE A 153 24.03 1.96 -7.64
N ALA A 154 24.98 2.37 -6.82
CA ALA A 154 26.27 1.69 -6.68
C ALA A 154 26.07 0.21 -6.29
N ALA A 155 25.24 -0.05 -5.28
CA ALA A 155 24.94 -1.41 -4.82
C ALA A 155 24.23 -2.27 -5.88
N LEU A 156 23.44 -1.66 -6.78
CA LEU A 156 22.83 -2.36 -7.91
C LEU A 156 23.87 -2.69 -8.98
N LEU A 157 24.73 -1.74 -9.33
CA LEU A 157 25.82 -1.94 -10.29
C LEU A 157 26.75 -3.07 -9.83
N ASP A 158 27.13 -3.08 -8.55
CA ASP A 158 27.96 -4.14 -7.95
C ASP A 158 27.28 -5.52 -8.00
N ALA A 159 25.95 -5.56 -7.92
CA ALA A 159 25.18 -6.80 -7.95
C ALA A 159 24.81 -7.26 -9.37
N THR A 160 25.16 -6.52 -10.42
CA THR A 160 24.83 -6.92 -11.81
C THR A 160 25.42 -8.29 -12.15
N GLY A 161 24.63 -9.12 -12.85
CA GLY A 161 25.03 -10.49 -13.17
C GLY A 161 24.99 -11.47 -11.98
N THR A 162 24.62 -11.02 -10.78
CA THR A 162 24.46 -11.89 -9.60
C THR A 162 22.98 -12.18 -9.30
N PRO A 163 22.67 -13.25 -8.53
CA PRO A 163 21.33 -13.51 -8.02
C PRO A 163 20.76 -12.39 -7.12
N ALA A 164 21.60 -11.48 -6.61
CA ALA A 164 21.17 -10.36 -5.77
C ALA A 164 20.63 -9.16 -6.55
N ALA A 165 20.81 -9.12 -7.88
CA ALA A 165 20.40 -8.00 -8.73
C ALA A 165 18.91 -7.61 -8.58
N PRO A 166 17.93 -8.56 -8.53
CA PRO A 166 16.52 -8.20 -8.38
C PRO A 166 16.22 -7.51 -7.05
N ALA A 167 16.83 -7.99 -5.96
CA ALA A 167 16.66 -7.39 -4.63
C ALA A 167 17.25 -5.98 -4.56
N ARG A 168 18.43 -5.76 -5.15
CA ARG A 168 19.06 -4.43 -5.23
C ARG A 168 18.27 -3.47 -6.11
N ARG A 169 17.62 -3.97 -7.17
CA ARG A 169 16.73 -3.17 -8.01
C ARG A 169 15.51 -2.69 -7.23
N ALA A 170 14.88 -3.57 -6.43
CA ALA A 170 13.79 -3.19 -5.55
C ALA A 170 14.22 -2.14 -4.51
N ALA A 171 15.42 -2.29 -3.94
CA ALA A 171 15.98 -1.32 -3.00
C ALA A 171 16.22 0.06 -3.64
N LEU A 172 16.69 0.11 -4.90
CA LEU A 172 16.82 1.36 -5.65
C LEU A 172 15.48 2.06 -5.87
N THR A 173 14.43 1.31 -6.25
CA THR A 173 13.08 1.86 -6.37
C THR A 173 12.60 2.44 -5.04
N ALA A 174 12.81 1.74 -3.93
CA ALA A 174 12.47 2.25 -2.60
C ALA A 174 13.23 3.54 -2.24
N ALA A 175 14.52 3.63 -2.56
CA ALA A 175 15.32 4.84 -2.35
C ALA A 175 14.83 6.02 -3.20
N LEU A 176 14.41 5.78 -4.45
CA LEU A 176 13.82 6.79 -5.33
C LEU A 176 12.48 7.29 -4.80
N ASP A 177 11.59 6.39 -4.38
CA ASP A 177 10.31 6.75 -3.76
C ASP A 177 10.55 7.63 -2.52
N GLN A 178 11.51 7.25 -1.67
CA GLN A 178 11.85 8.00 -0.46
C GLN A 178 12.45 9.38 -0.79
N ALA A 179 13.27 9.47 -1.84
CA ALA A 179 13.80 10.75 -2.31
C ALA A 179 12.70 11.66 -2.88
N GLN A 180 11.75 11.10 -3.66
CA GLN A 180 10.59 11.83 -4.15
C GLN A 180 9.75 12.35 -3.00
N ASP A 181 9.47 11.52 -1.99
CA ASP A 181 8.71 11.92 -0.80
C ASP A 181 9.41 13.01 0.02
N ALA A 182 10.74 12.93 0.15
CA ALA A 182 11.54 13.92 0.88
C ALA A 182 11.58 15.28 0.13
N LEU A 183 11.66 15.25 -1.19
CA LEU A 183 11.71 16.44 -2.04
C LEU A 183 10.33 17.08 -2.28
N LEU A 184 9.27 16.27 -2.38
CA LEU A 184 7.87 16.68 -2.61
C LEU A 184 7.05 16.83 -1.31
N GLY A 185 7.67 16.63 -0.15
CA GLY A 185 7.05 16.86 1.16
C GLY A 185 6.39 18.25 1.26
N PRO A 186 5.33 18.40 2.08
CA PRO A 186 4.24 19.35 1.86
C PRO A 186 4.72 20.79 1.64
N ARG A 187 4.74 21.19 0.36
CA ARG A 187 4.90 22.59 -0.10
C ARG A 187 3.57 23.23 -0.53
N LEU A 188 2.43 22.55 -0.37
CA LEU A 188 1.17 22.93 -1.02
C LEU A 188 0.15 23.69 -0.14
N LEU A 189 0.57 24.63 0.72
CA LEU A 189 -0.39 25.59 1.29
C LEU A 189 0.24 26.87 1.88
N ARG A 190 1.13 27.52 1.12
CA ARG A 190 1.43 28.96 1.28
C ARG A 190 1.82 29.57 -0.07
N LEU A 191 0.84 29.74 -0.95
CA LEU A 191 0.78 30.83 -1.92
C LEU A 191 -0.69 31.26 -2.00
#